data_AF-A0A519ZSN3-F1
#
_entry.id   AF-A0A519ZSN3-F1
#
_cell.length_a   1.000
_cell.length_b   1.000
_cell.length_c   1.000
_cell.angle_alpha   90.00
_cell.angle_beta   90.00
_cell.angle_gamma   90.00
#
_symmetry.space_group_name_H-M   'P 1'
#
loop_
_entity.id
_entity.type
_entity.pdbx_description
1 polymer ?
#
loop_
_entity_poly.entity_id
_entity_poly.type
_entity_poly.pdbx_seq_one_letter_code
_entity_poly.pdbx_strand_id
1 'polypeptide(L)'
;HEVVAEIKQDDIEIEKTKIKSAVTTDFILSVEIVIIALGTVLTESLTLRILTVSVVALIATIGVYGIVAVIVRLDDFGYQIIKRAGDKGVFATVGNILVKSLPIIIRILSVVGTIALILVSGGIFAHNIDFLHHLRPGIPAMLKEFLIGIVAGLIVLGIVTVGKSLYAKLRAN
;
A
#
# COMPACT_ATOMS: atom_id res chain seq x y z
N HIS A 1 -2.50 -38.28 -16.60
CA HIS A 1 -3.68 -37.40 -16.34
C HIS A 1 -3.59 -36.72 -14.99
N GLU A 2 -3.08 -37.38 -13.95
CA GLU A 2 -2.88 -36.82 -12.60
C GLU A 2 -1.87 -35.66 -12.55
N VAL A 3 -0.70 -35.81 -13.18
CA VAL A 3 0.35 -34.77 -13.26
C VAL A 3 -0.12 -33.48 -13.94
N VAL A 4 -1.03 -33.56 -14.91
CA VAL A 4 -1.57 -32.37 -15.62
C VAL A 4 -2.65 -31.66 -14.79
N ALA A 5 -3.37 -32.40 -13.93
CA ALA A 5 -4.32 -31.82 -12.98
C ALA A 5 -3.59 -31.12 -11.84
N GLU A 6 -2.52 -31.73 -11.32
CA GLU A 6 -1.68 -31.17 -10.26
C GLU A 6 -0.96 -29.89 -10.71
N ILE A 7 -0.37 -29.87 -11.92
CA ILE A 7 0.24 -28.65 -12.51
C ILE A 7 -0.78 -27.54 -12.73
N LYS A 8 -2.00 -27.86 -13.20
CA LYS A 8 -3.07 -26.85 -13.37
C LYS A 8 -3.57 -26.30 -12.03
N GLN A 9 -3.57 -27.12 -10.98
CA GLN A 9 -4.02 -26.73 -9.66
C GLN A 9 -3.01 -25.78 -9.00
N ASP A 10 -1.71 -26.07 -9.14
CA ASP A 10 -0.61 -25.20 -8.71
C ASP A 10 -0.63 -23.83 -9.44
N ASP A 11 -0.85 -23.83 -10.76
CA ASP A 11 -0.95 -22.59 -11.56
C ASP A 11 -2.13 -21.70 -11.10
N ILE A 12 -3.28 -22.29 -10.79
CA ILE A 12 -4.47 -21.54 -10.32
C ILE A 12 -4.24 -20.97 -8.92
N GLU A 13 -3.55 -21.70 -8.03
CA GLU A 13 -3.23 -21.20 -6.68
C GLU A 13 -2.20 -20.06 -6.71
N ILE A 14 -1.21 -20.15 -7.60
CA ILE A 14 -0.24 -19.07 -7.83
C ILE A 14 -0.93 -17.82 -8.38
N GLU A 15 -1.83 -17.97 -9.35
CA GLU A 15 -2.57 -16.85 -9.95
C GLU A 15 -3.49 -16.16 -8.93
N LYS A 16 -4.26 -16.94 -8.16
CA LYS A 16 -5.10 -16.41 -7.08
C LYS A 16 -4.29 -15.63 -6.04
N THR A 17 -3.10 -16.12 -5.70
CA THR A 17 -2.22 -15.46 -4.72
C THR A 17 -1.69 -14.13 -5.26
N LYS A 18 -1.34 -14.05 -6.55
CA LYS A 18 -0.95 -12.80 -7.21
C LYS A 18 -2.10 -11.79 -7.24
N ILE A 19 -3.30 -12.21 -7.67
CA ILE A 19 -4.48 -11.34 -7.72
C ILE A 19 -4.81 -10.81 -6.33
N LYS A 20 -4.83 -11.69 -5.31
CA LYS A 20 -5.10 -11.30 -3.93
C LYS A 20 -4.08 -10.28 -3.41
N SER A 21 -2.80 -10.46 -3.73
CA SER A 21 -1.73 -9.55 -3.31
C SER A 21 -1.85 -8.19 -4.00
N ALA A 22 -2.17 -8.16 -5.29
CA ALA A 22 -2.40 -6.93 -6.04
C ALA A 22 -3.60 -6.15 -5.49
N VAL A 23 -4.75 -6.82 -5.30
CA VAL A 23 -5.97 -6.21 -4.74
C VAL A 23 -5.73 -5.66 -3.33
N THR A 24 -4.98 -6.40 -2.50
CA THR A 24 -4.67 -5.94 -1.13
C THR A 24 -3.79 -4.69 -1.16
N THR A 25 -2.81 -4.64 -2.06
CA THR A 25 -1.92 -3.49 -2.21
C THR A 25 -2.69 -2.25 -2.67
N ASP A 26 -3.56 -2.39 -3.67
CA ASP A 26 -4.40 -1.29 -4.16
C ASP A 26 -5.40 -0.79 -3.11
N PHE A 27 -5.98 -1.72 -2.35
CA PHE A 27 -6.87 -1.36 -1.23
C PHE A 27 -6.11 -0.55 -0.17
N ILE A 28 -4.89 -0.94 0.17
CA ILE A 28 -4.06 -0.19 1.12
C ILE A 28 -3.72 1.20 0.57
N LEU A 29 -3.33 1.30 -0.71
CA LEU A 29 -3.01 2.59 -1.33
C LEU A 29 -4.22 3.53 -1.40
N SER A 30 -5.41 3.02 -1.68
CA SER A 30 -6.63 3.84 -1.69
C SER A 30 -7.01 4.34 -0.28
N VAL A 31 -6.92 3.48 0.73
CA VAL A 31 -7.16 3.88 2.13
C VAL A 31 -6.10 4.89 2.62
N GLU A 32 -4.85 4.73 2.21
CA GLU A 32 -3.77 5.67 2.53
C GLU A 32 -4.08 7.09 2.07
N ILE A 33 -4.48 7.28 0.81
CA ILE A 33 -4.83 8.61 0.27
C ILE A 33 -6.01 9.22 1.05
N VAL A 34 -6.99 8.40 1.43
CA VAL A 34 -8.15 8.86 2.22
C VAL A 34 -7.71 9.31 3.62
N ILE A 35 -6.81 8.58 4.27
CA ILE A 35 -6.29 8.97 5.60
C ILE A 35 -5.45 10.25 5.51
N ILE A 36 -4.63 10.40 4.47
CA ILE A 36 -3.87 11.63 4.21
C ILE A 36 -4.83 12.81 4.07
N ALA A 37 -5.87 12.67 3.25
CA ALA A 37 -6.87 13.71 3.06
C ALA A 37 -7.63 14.02 4.34
N LEU A 38 -8.01 12.99 5.12
CA LEU A 38 -8.64 13.19 6.42
C LEU A 38 -7.72 13.99 7.37
N GLY A 39 -6.42 13.66 7.38
CA GLY A 39 -5.39 14.33 8.16
C GLY A 39 -5.31 15.84 7.91
N THR A 40 -5.48 16.29 6.65
CA THR A 40 -5.38 17.72 6.30
C THR A 40 -6.59 18.55 6.69
N VAL A 41 -7.76 17.91 6.88
CA VAL A 41 -9.02 18.60 7.25
C VAL A 41 -9.50 18.26 8.67
N LEU A 42 -8.59 17.80 9.55
CA LEU A 42 -8.93 17.45 10.93
C LEU A 42 -9.41 18.63 11.77
N THR A 43 -9.00 19.84 11.45
CA THR A 43 -9.38 21.07 12.17
C THR A 43 -10.63 21.73 11.58
N GLU A 44 -11.11 21.25 10.43
CA GLU A 44 -12.26 21.81 9.74
C GLU A 44 -13.59 21.31 10.30
N SER A 45 -14.67 22.05 10.00
CA SER A 45 -16.04 21.65 10.35
C SER A 45 -16.40 20.27 9.81
N LEU A 46 -17.29 19.56 10.51
CA LEU A 46 -17.69 18.20 10.14
C LEU A 46 -18.21 18.12 8.70
N THR A 47 -18.98 19.13 8.26
CA THR A 47 -19.51 19.21 6.90
C THR A 47 -18.41 19.30 5.85
N LEU A 48 -17.42 20.19 6.04
CA LEU A 48 -16.28 20.31 5.12
C LEU A 48 -15.43 19.05 5.11
N ARG A 49 -15.22 18.44 6.27
CA ARG A 49 -14.47 17.19 6.39
C ARG A 49 -15.12 16.06 5.59
N ILE A 50 -16.42 15.84 5.79
CA ILE A 50 -17.18 14.80 5.08
C ILE A 50 -17.13 15.04 3.56
N LEU A 51 -17.38 16.29 3.13
CA LEU A 51 -17.38 16.64 1.71
C LEU A 51 -16.00 16.40 1.06
N THR A 52 -14.94 16.94 1.66
CA THR A 52 -13.58 16.83 1.13
C THR A 52 -13.11 15.38 1.09
N VAL A 53 -13.28 14.63 2.18
CA VAL A 53 -12.85 13.23 2.24
C VAL A 53 -13.66 12.37 1.27
N SER A 54 -14.95 12.64 1.08
CA SER A 54 -15.78 11.90 0.11
C SER A 54 -15.33 12.15 -1.34
N VAL A 55 -15.06 13.40 -1.69
CA VAL A 55 -14.56 13.76 -3.03
C VAL A 55 -13.19 13.14 -3.28
N VAL A 56 -12.27 13.26 -2.32
CA VAL A 56 -10.94 12.65 -2.44
C VAL A 56 -11.04 11.12 -2.50
N ALA A 57 -11.91 10.49 -1.72
CA ALA A 57 -12.11 9.04 -1.78
C ALA A 57 -12.58 8.56 -3.16
N LEU A 58 -13.50 9.28 -3.81
CA LEU A 58 -13.94 8.97 -5.16
C LEU A 58 -12.82 9.14 -6.19
N ILE A 59 -12.11 10.26 -6.13
CA ILE A 59 -10.98 10.55 -7.03
C ILE A 59 -9.86 9.53 -6.83
N ALA A 60 -9.52 9.20 -5.59
CA ALA A 60 -8.49 8.23 -5.25
C ALA A 60 -8.88 6.82 -5.73
N THR A 61 -10.14 6.43 -5.59
CA THR A 61 -10.64 5.15 -6.12
C THR A 61 -10.43 5.10 -7.64
N ILE A 62 -10.97 6.07 -8.38
CA ILE A 62 -10.86 6.06 -9.85
C ILE A 62 -9.39 6.19 -10.29
N GLY A 63 -8.63 7.07 -9.64
CA GLY A 63 -7.23 7.36 -9.96
C GLY A 63 -6.31 6.18 -9.71
N VAL A 64 -6.37 5.56 -8.52
CA VAL A 64 -5.51 4.43 -8.16
C VAL A 64 -5.84 3.22 -9.04
N TYR A 65 -7.12 2.83 -9.14
CA TYR A 65 -7.51 1.70 -10.00
C TYR A 65 -7.19 1.96 -11.47
N GLY A 66 -7.34 3.20 -11.95
CA GLY A 66 -6.96 3.58 -13.31
C GLY A 66 -5.46 3.48 -13.57
N ILE A 67 -4.64 4.03 -12.67
CA ILE A 67 -3.17 3.97 -12.78
C ILE A 67 -2.68 2.53 -12.70
N VAL A 68 -3.20 1.73 -11.78
CA VAL A 68 -2.80 0.32 -11.64
C VAL A 68 -3.20 -0.48 -12.88
N ALA A 69 -4.41 -0.26 -13.43
CA ALA A 69 -4.81 -0.91 -14.68
C ALA A 69 -3.88 -0.54 -15.85
N VAL A 70 -3.42 0.71 -15.92
CA VAL A 70 -2.43 1.14 -16.93
C VAL A 70 -1.08 0.45 -16.69
N ILE A 71 -0.59 0.42 -15.44
CA ILE A 71 0.67 -0.22 -15.07
C ILE A 71 0.65 -1.70 -15.46
N VAL A 72 -0.40 -2.45 -15.09
CA VAL A 72 -0.54 -3.87 -15.44
C VAL A 72 -0.62 -4.06 -16.95
N ARG A 73 -1.34 -3.20 -17.67
CA ARG A 73 -1.47 -3.31 -19.12
C ARG A 73 -0.16 -2.99 -19.87
N LEU A 74 0.74 -2.21 -19.27
CA LEU A 74 2.10 -2.01 -19.78
C LEU A 74 2.96 -3.27 -19.63
N ASP A 75 2.71 -4.11 -18.61
CA ASP A 75 3.36 -5.43 -18.45
C ASP A 75 3.03 -6.35 -19.63
N ASP A 76 1.72 -6.51 -19.89
CA ASP A 76 1.19 -7.37 -20.95
C ASP A 76 1.69 -6.91 -22.32
N PHE A 77 1.76 -5.59 -22.51
CA PHE A 77 2.29 -5.01 -23.74
C PHE A 77 3.79 -5.26 -23.89
N GLY A 78 4.56 -5.12 -22.80
CA GLY A 78 5.99 -5.47 -22.76
C GLY A 78 6.22 -6.93 -23.13
N TYR A 79 5.43 -7.85 -22.58
CA TYR A 79 5.48 -9.27 -22.92
C TYR A 79 5.12 -9.53 -24.38
N GLN A 80 4.10 -8.87 -24.93
CA GLN A 80 3.75 -8.99 -26.34
C GLN A 80 4.87 -8.50 -27.27
N ILE A 81 5.57 -7.43 -26.91
CA ILE A 81 6.73 -6.95 -27.68
C ILE A 81 7.84 -8.00 -27.68
N ILE A 82 8.17 -8.60 -26.53
CA ILE A 82 9.19 -9.67 -26.42
C ILE A 82 8.82 -10.85 -27.33
N LYS A 83 7.57 -11.31 -27.23
CA LYS A 83 7.06 -12.45 -28.02
C LYS A 83 7.10 -12.18 -29.52
N ARG A 84 6.79 -10.97 -29.97
CA ARG A 84 6.84 -10.58 -31.40
C ARG A 84 8.26 -10.35 -31.90
N ALA A 85 9.18 -9.90 -31.05
CA ALA A 85 10.58 -9.64 -31.41
C ALA A 85 11.47 -10.89 -31.44
N GLY A 86 10.95 -12.07 -31.08
CA GLY A 86 11.70 -13.34 -31.14
C GLY A 86 12.90 -13.38 -30.19
N ASP A 87 12.80 -12.72 -29.03
CA ASP A 87 13.82 -12.66 -27.97
C ASP A 87 15.17 -12.02 -28.36
N LYS A 88 15.27 -11.36 -29.53
CA LYS A 88 16.50 -10.70 -29.97
C LYS A 88 16.23 -9.31 -30.57
N GLY A 89 17.07 -8.35 -30.23
CA GLY A 89 17.03 -6.98 -30.77
C GLY A 89 16.47 -5.93 -29.81
N VAL A 90 16.53 -4.67 -30.24
CA VAL A 90 16.23 -3.48 -29.41
C VAL A 90 14.80 -3.55 -28.84
N PHE A 91 13.84 -4.05 -29.61
CA PHE A 91 12.45 -4.21 -29.16
C PHE A 91 12.30 -5.26 -28.04
N ALA A 92 13.01 -6.39 -28.10
CA ALA A 92 13.00 -7.39 -27.03
C ALA A 92 13.64 -6.84 -25.74
N THR A 93 14.69 -6.02 -25.87
CA THR A 93 15.32 -5.34 -24.72
C THR A 93 14.36 -4.33 -24.08
N VAL A 94 13.68 -3.50 -24.88
CA VAL A 94 12.68 -2.53 -24.39
C VAL A 94 11.52 -3.25 -23.70
N GLY A 95 10.99 -4.32 -24.29
CA GLY A 95 9.94 -5.13 -23.67
C GLY A 95 10.39 -5.75 -22.33
N ASN A 96 11.61 -6.28 -22.27
CA ASN A 96 12.18 -6.81 -21.03
C ASN A 96 12.35 -5.73 -19.94
N ILE A 97 12.75 -4.52 -20.31
CA ILE A 97 12.86 -3.40 -19.37
C ILE A 97 11.48 -3.01 -18.83
N LEU A 98 10.45 -2.94 -19.69
CA LEU A 98 9.08 -2.64 -19.28
C LEU A 98 8.57 -3.62 -18.22
N VAL A 99 8.65 -4.93 -18.52
CA VAL A 99 8.18 -6.01 -17.64
C VAL A 99 8.97 -6.03 -16.32
N LYS A 100 10.29 -5.84 -16.37
CA LYS A 100 11.13 -5.82 -15.16
C LYS A 100 10.97 -4.56 -14.31
N SER A 101 10.54 -3.44 -14.90
CA SER A 101 10.35 -2.17 -14.17
C SER A 101 9.10 -2.18 -13.31
N LEU A 102 8.07 -2.93 -13.71
CA LEU A 102 6.81 -3.03 -12.99
C LEU A 102 6.92 -3.47 -11.52
N PRO A 103 7.60 -4.59 -11.17
CA PRO A 103 7.78 -4.99 -9.78
C PRO A 103 8.61 -3.98 -8.97
N ILE A 104 9.51 -3.24 -9.62
CA ILE A 104 10.31 -2.19 -8.97
C ILE A 104 9.41 -1.00 -8.61
N ILE A 105 8.54 -0.57 -9.53
CA ILE A 105 7.58 0.53 -9.30
C ILE A 105 6.68 0.19 -8.12
N ILE A 106 6.09 -1.02 -8.12
CA ILE A 106 5.20 -1.46 -7.04
C ILE A 106 5.96 -1.46 -5.70
N ARG A 107 7.20 -1.98 -5.66
CA ARG A 107 8.00 -2.00 -4.44
C ARG A 107 8.35 -0.60 -3.92
N ILE A 108 8.69 0.34 -4.80
CA ILE A 108 8.95 1.73 -4.42
C ILE A 108 7.68 2.37 -3.85
N LEU A 109 6.54 2.20 -4.52
CA LEU A 109 5.25 2.71 -4.04
C LEU A 109 4.91 2.16 -2.65
N SER A 110 5.15 0.87 -2.38
CA SER A 110 4.92 0.29 -1.05
C SER A 110 5.81 0.91 0.03
N VAL A 111 7.10 1.15 -0.25
CA VAL A 111 8.02 1.76 0.72
C VAL A 111 7.64 3.21 0.98
N VAL A 112 7.37 3.97 -0.07
CA VAL A 112 6.95 5.37 0.03
C VAL A 112 5.64 5.46 0.81
N GLY A 113 4.66 4.60 0.51
CA GLY A 113 3.38 4.61 1.19
C GLY A 113 3.48 4.23 2.66
N THR A 114 4.35 3.28 3.00
CA THR A 114 4.63 2.95 4.41
C THR A 114 5.21 4.15 5.16
N ILE A 115 6.16 4.87 4.56
CA ILE A 115 6.76 6.07 5.16
C ILE A 115 5.70 7.17 5.31
N ALA A 116 4.86 7.37 4.30
CA ALA A 116 3.78 8.35 4.32
C ALA A 116 2.77 8.04 5.42
N LEU A 117 2.31 6.79 5.55
CA LEU A 117 1.40 6.38 6.61
C LEU A 117 1.98 6.57 8.01
N ILE A 118 3.28 6.29 8.21
CA ILE A 118 3.95 6.53 9.50
C ILE A 118 3.96 8.03 9.82
N LEU A 119 4.32 8.88 8.86
CA LEU A 119 4.35 10.33 9.04
C LEU A 119 2.96 10.89 9.31
N VAL A 120 1.97 10.51 8.51
CA VAL A 120 0.60 11.02 8.59
C VAL A 120 -0.04 10.58 9.90
N SER A 121 0.06 9.30 10.27
CA SER A 121 -0.44 8.82 11.57
C SER A 121 0.28 9.48 12.74
N GLY A 122 1.60 9.63 12.65
CA GLY A 122 2.41 10.36 13.62
C GLY A 122 1.97 11.81 13.81
N GLY A 123 1.67 12.52 12.71
CA GLY A 123 1.11 13.87 12.70
C GLY A 123 -0.27 13.94 13.34
N ILE A 124 -1.13 12.94 13.07
CA ILE A 124 -2.44 12.84 13.74
C ILE A 124 -2.25 12.71 15.26
N PHE A 125 -1.39 11.80 15.73
CA PHE A 125 -1.15 11.63 17.16
C PHE A 125 -0.48 12.84 17.81
N ALA A 126 0.49 13.45 17.13
CA ALA A 126 1.22 14.61 17.64
C ALA A 126 0.30 15.80 17.90
N HIS A 127 -0.68 16.05 17.02
CA HIS A 127 -1.65 17.14 17.17
C HIS A 127 -2.78 16.84 18.18
N ASN A 128 -3.17 15.57 18.35
CA ASN A 128 -4.29 15.21 19.24
C ASN A 128 -3.87 14.96 20.70
N ILE A 129 -2.57 14.87 20.97
CA ILE A 129 -2.05 14.61 22.31
C ILE A 129 -1.23 15.83 22.75
N ASP A 130 -1.84 16.74 23.51
CA ASP A 130 -1.19 17.94 24.08
C ASP A 130 0.11 17.62 24.85
N PHE A 131 0.18 16.42 25.46
CA PHE A 131 1.38 15.94 26.14
C PHE A 131 2.58 15.80 25.17
N LEU A 132 2.34 15.43 23.91
CA LEU A 132 3.38 15.31 22.88
C LEU A 132 3.85 16.67 22.37
N HIS A 133 3.05 17.72 22.43
CA HIS A 133 3.45 19.07 21.98
C HIS A 133 4.68 19.61 22.74
N HIS A 134 4.82 19.25 24.01
CA HIS A 134 5.90 19.72 24.89
C HIS A 134 7.20 18.91 24.79
N LEU A 135 7.18 17.76 24.09
CA LEU A 135 8.39 16.99 23.84
C LEU A 135 9.29 17.74 22.87
N ARG A 136 10.31 18.40 23.44
CA ARG A 136 11.49 19.02 22.82
C ARG A 136 11.18 20.01 21.68
N PRO A 137 11.11 21.32 21.97
CA PRO A 137 10.89 22.37 20.96
C PRO A 137 12.04 22.57 19.93
N GLY A 138 13.07 21.71 19.91
CA GLY A 138 14.20 21.79 18.99
C GLY A 138 14.26 20.71 17.90
N ILE A 139 13.28 19.79 17.85
CA ILE A 139 13.25 18.71 16.84
C ILE A 139 12.36 19.13 15.67
N PRO A 140 12.78 18.92 14.40
CA PRO A 140 11.92 19.15 13.24
C PRO A 140 10.62 18.36 13.33
N ALA A 141 9.48 18.99 12.97
CA ALA A 141 8.15 18.38 13.06
C ALA A 141 8.08 17.01 12.37
N MET A 142 8.61 16.91 11.15
CA MET A 142 8.67 15.65 10.38
C MET A 142 9.36 14.52 11.15
N LEU A 143 10.48 14.80 11.82
CA LEU A 143 11.21 13.78 12.57
C LEU A 143 10.45 13.36 13.83
N LYS A 144 9.80 14.32 14.50
CA LYS A 144 8.99 14.07 15.68
C LYS A 144 7.78 13.21 15.35
N GLU A 145 7.03 13.58 14.30
CA GLU A 145 5.87 12.84 13.81
C GLU A 145 6.27 11.44 13.38
N PHE A 146 7.37 11.29 12.63
CA PHE A 146 7.89 9.98 12.24
C PHE A 146 8.19 9.06 13.43
N LEU A 147 8.87 9.59 14.46
CA LEU A 147 9.18 8.83 15.67
C LEU A 147 7.92 8.44 16.46
N ILE A 148 6.96 9.36 16.59
CA ILE A 148 5.67 9.08 17.24
C ILE A 148 4.92 7.99 16.48
N GLY A 149 4.87 8.08 15.14
CA GLY A 149 4.25 7.09 14.27
C GLY A 149 4.88 5.70 14.44
N ILE A 150 6.22 5.61 14.47
CA ILE A 150 6.92 4.34 14.72
C ILE A 150 6.57 3.77 16.10
N VAL A 151 6.66 4.59 17.14
CA VAL A 151 6.39 4.12 18.52
C VAL A 151 4.95 3.64 18.66
N ALA A 152 3.98 4.42 18.17
CA ALA A 152 2.57 4.04 18.17
C ALA A 152 2.34 2.75 17.36
N GLY A 153 2.95 2.64 16.17
CA GLY A 153 2.88 1.45 15.33
C GLY A 153 3.42 0.20 16.03
N LEU A 154 4.57 0.30 16.69
CA LEU A 154 5.17 -0.80 17.45
C LEU A 154 4.31 -1.22 18.65
N ILE A 155 3.70 -0.26 19.35
CA ILE A 155 2.77 -0.55 20.46
C ILE A 155 1.56 -1.32 19.95
N VAL A 156 0.92 -0.85 18.88
CA VAL A 156 -0.24 -1.51 18.28
C VAL A 156 0.14 -2.92 17.78
N LEU A 157 1.28 -3.06 17.12
CA LEU A 157 1.79 -4.36 16.66
C LEU A 157 2.00 -5.32 17.85
N GLY A 158 2.55 -4.84 18.96
CA GLY A 158 2.69 -5.60 20.20
C GLY A 158 1.33 -6.08 20.72
N ILE A 159 0.35 -5.18 20.83
CA ILE A 159 -1.02 -5.50 21.29
C ILE A 159 -1.68 -6.55 20.39
N VAL A 160 -1.61 -6.38 19.07
CA VAL A 160 -2.22 -7.31 18.10
C VAL A 160 -1.54 -8.68 18.15
N THR A 161 -0.22 -8.72 18.27
CA THR A 161 0.54 -9.99 18.32
C THR A 161 0.21 -10.77 19.59
N VAL A 162 0.15 -10.09 20.73
CA VAL A 162 -0.26 -10.68 22.01
C VAL A 162 -1.72 -11.14 21.94
N GLY A 163 -2.63 -10.30 21.47
CA GLY A 163 -4.04 -10.64 21.31
C GLY A 163 -4.28 -11.86 20.41
N LYS A 164 -3.56 -11.95 19.28
CA LYS A 164 -3.61 -13.11 18.38
C LYS A 164 -3.07 -14.37 19.04
N SER A 165 -1.98 -14.26 19.81
CA SER A 165 -1.42 -15.40 20.56
C SER A 165 -2.39 -15.91 21.63
N LEU A 166 -3.03 -15.01 22.37
CA LEU A 166 -4.07 -15.34 23.35
C LEU A 166 -5.30 -15.98 22.70
N TYR A 167 -5.80 -15.38 21.62
CA TYR A 167 -6.95 -15.93 20.89
C TYR A 167 -6.66 -17.33 20.32
N ALA A 168 -5.47 -17.53 19.77
CA ALA A 168 -5.06 -18.85 19.27
C ALA A 168 -4.99 -19.89 20.41
N LYS A 169 -4.46 -19.52 21.58
CA LYS A 169 -4.45 -20.39 22.77
C LYS A 169 -5.86 -20.70 23.28
N LEU A 170 -6.78 -19.74 23.26
CA LEU A 170 -8.18 -19.91 23.67
C LEU A 170 -8.98 -20.79 22.70
N ARG A 171 -8.65 -20.78 21.41
CA ARG A 171 -9.29 -21.63 20.38
C ARG A 171 -8.71 -23.03 20.33
N ALA A 172 -7.46 -23.22 20.76
CA ALA A 172 -6.77 -24.50 20.77
C ALA A 172 -7.07 -25.36 22.01
N ASN A 173 -7.83 -24.81 22.98
CA ASN A 173 -8.24 -25.44 24.23
C ASN A 173 -9.76 -25.58 24.26
#